data_AF-A0A0C2HF41-F1
#
_entry.id   AF-A0A0C2HF41-F1
#
_cell.length_a   1.000
_cell.length_b   1.000
_cell.length_c   1.000
_cell.angle_alpha   90.00
_cell.angle_beta   90.00
_cell.angle_gamma   90.00
#
_symmetry.space_group_name_H-M   'P 1'
#
loop_
_entity.id
_entity.type
_entity.pdbx_description
1 polymer ?
#
loop_
_entity_poly.entity_id
_entity_poly.type
_entity_poly.pdbx_seq_one_letter_code
_entity_poly.pdbx_strand_id
1 'polypeptide(L)' 'MNRNTIKWLNFTLTVIALFAIYVFLDGIVDPSMHGLMIVGLVLIGMVSLVLVLKRENGE' A
#
# COMPACT_ATOMS: atom_id res chain seq x y z
N MET A 1 19.03 -15.63 2.66
CA MET A 1 17.84 -14.79 2.91
C MET A 1 16.66 -15.42 2.16
N ASN A 2 15.56 -15.73 2.84
CA ASN A 2 14.44 -16.45 2.24
C ASN A 2 13.66 -15.54 1.28
N ARG A 3 13.34 -15.99 0.05
CA ARG A 3 12.62 -15.18 -0.96
C ARG A 3 11.25 -14.72 -0.46
N ASN A 4 10.57 -15.53 0.37
CA ASN A 4 9.31 -15.12 1.01
C ASN A 4 9.48 -13.96 1.99
N THR A 5 10.57 -13.94 2.75
CA THR A 5 10.88 -12.82 3.67
C THR A 5 11.08 -11.51 2.91
N ILE A 6 11.71 -11.54 1.74
CA ILE A 6 11.91 -10.34 0.91
C ILE A 6 10.59 -9.85 0.30
N LYS A 7 9.71 -10.76 -0.13
CA LYS A 7 8.38 -10.39 -0.65
C LYS A 7 7.52 -9.71 0.42
N TRP A 8 7.45 -10.30 1.60
CA TRP A 8 6.72 -9.75 2.73
C TRP A 8 7.33 -8.43 3.21
N LEU A 9 8.65 -8.28 3.15
CA LEU A 9 9.32 -7.02 3.45
C LEU A 9 8.88 -5.90 2.50
N ASN A 10 8.86 -6.14 1.18
CA ASN A 10 8.38 -5.16 0.21
C ASN A 10 6.91 -4.80 0.40
N PHE A 11 6.08 -5.77 0.77
CA PHE A 11 4.68 -5.50 1.08
C PHE A 11 4.54 -4.61 2.31
N THR A 12 5.20 -4.96 3.41
CA THR A 12 5.20 -4.16 4.65
C THR A 12 5.72 -2.75 4.41
N LEU A 13 6.79 -2.59 3.62
CA LEU A 13 7.29 -1.28 3.20
C LEU A 13 6.25 -0.47 2.42
N THR A 14 5.47 -1.12 1.56
CA THR A 14 4.38 -0.46 0.83
C THR A 14 3.28 0.01 1.78
N VAL A 15 2.88 -0.80 2.75
CA VAL A 15 1.88 -0.43 3.76
C VAL A 15 2.35 0.77 4.58
N ILE A 16 3.61 0.75 5.04
CA ILE A 16 4.21 1.87 5.78
C ILE A 16 4.24 3.14 4.91
N ALA A 17 4.59 3.03 3.63
CA ALA A 17 4.61 4.16 2.71
C ALA A 17 3.21 4.76 2.50
N LEU A 18 2.18 3.91 2.30
CA LEU A 18 0.80 4.37 2.17
C LEU A 18 0.31 5.09 3.42
N PHE A 19 0.68 4.58 4.60
CA PHE A 19 0.34 5.23 5.87
C PHE A 19 1.06 6.58 6.03
N ALA A 20 2.35 6.65 5.68
CA ALA A 20 3.10 7.89 5.72
C ALA A 20 2.51 8.94 4.76
N ILE A 21 2.11 8.52 3.55
CA ILE A 21 1.41 9.38 2.57
C ILE A 21 0.09 9.86 3.16
N TYR A 22 -0.71 8.99 3.77
CA TYR A 22 -1.97 9.38 4.41
C TYR A 22 -1.75 10.47 5.46
N VAL A 23 -0.86 10.23 6.43
CA VAL A 23 -0.57 11.18 7.51
C VAL A 23 -0.01 12.50 6.97
N PHE A 24 0.82 12.45 5.93
CA PHE A 24 1.37 13.64 5.29
C PHE A 24 0.28 14.47 4.58
N LEU A 25 -0.65 13.83 3.89
CA LEU A 25 -1.71 14.51 3.15
C LEU A 25 -2.88 14.96 4.04
N ASP A 26 -3.14 14.30 5.17
CA ASP A 26 -4.23 14.62 6.11
C ASP A 26 -4.18 16.08 6.61
N GLY A 27 -2.98 16.69 6.68
CA GLY A 27 -2.80 18.10 7.05
C GLY A 27 -2.76 19.10 5.87
N ILE A 28 -2.78 18.62 4.62
CA ILE A 28 -2.61 19.44 3.41
C ILE A 28 -3.88 19.45 2.56
N VAL A 29 -4.61 18.33 2.54
CA VAL A 29 -5.74 18.10 1.62
C VAL A 29 -7.04 18.63 2.22
N ASP A 30 -7.85 19.27 1.38
CA ASP A 30 -9.18 19.71 1.77
C ASP A 30 -10.05 18.55 2.29
N PRO A 31 -10.85 18.74 3.35
CA PRO A 31 -11.69 17.69 3.94
C PRO A 31 -12.63 17.01 2.93
N SER A 32 -13.06 17.73 1.89
CA SER A 32 -13.90 17.20 0.81
C SER A 32 -13.18 16.19 -0.08
N MET A 33 -11.85 16.22 -0.15
CA MET A 33 -11.02 15.31 -0.95
C MET A 33 -10.50 14.10 -0.13
N HIS A 34 -10.69 14.07 1.20
CA HIS A 34 -10.28 12.94 2.04
C HIS A 34 -10.88 11.60 1.56
N GLY A 35 -12.14 11.62 1.13
CA GLY A 35 -12.80 10.42 0.58
C GLY A 35 -12.08 9.87 -0.66
N LEU A 36 -11.71 10.75 -1.60
CA LEU A 36 -10.95 10.37 -2.80
C LEU A 36 -9.54 9.87 -2.46
N MET A 37 -8.87 10.50 -1.49
CA MET A 37 -7.55 10.09 -1.03
C MET A 37 -7.57 8.68 -0.43
N ILE A 38 -8.53 8.40 0.47
CA ILE A 38 -8.68 7.08 1.09
C ILE A 38 -8.96 6.02 0.03
N VAL A 39 -9.85 6.29 -0.92
CA VAL A 39 -10.14 5.36 -2.02
C VAL A 39 -8.88 5.08 -2.85
N GLY A 40 -8.09 6.11 -3.17
CA GLY A 40 -6.83 5.95 -3.90
C GLY A 40 -5.82 5.07 -3.14
N LEU A 41 -5.63 5.34 -1.84
CA LEU A 41 -4.72 4.55 -1.00
C LEU A 41 -5.16 3.08 -0.87
N VAL A 42 -6.46 2.83 -0.75
CA VAL A 42 -7.01 1.47 -0.70
C VAL A 42 -6.77 0.73 -2.01
N LEU A 43 -6.98 1.38 -3.16
CA LEU A 43 -6.71 0.79 -4.47
C LEU A 43 -5.23 0.43 -4.63
N ILE A 44 -4.31 1.32 -4.24
CA ILE A 44 -2.87 1.05 -4.29
C ILE A 44 -2.50 -0.12 -3.36
N GLY A 45 -3.07 -0.16 -2.15
CA GLY A 45 -2.89 -1.25 -1.20
C GLY A 45 -3.37 -2.60 -1.75
N MET A 46 -4.55 -2.64 -2.37
CA MET A 46 -5.09 -3.84 -3.01
C MET A 46 -4.20 -4.32 -4.16
N VAL A 47 -3.74 -3.42 -5.04
CA VAL A 47 -2.85 -3.80 -6.15
C VAL A 47 -1.53 -4.36 -5.63
N SER A 48 -0.95 -3.75 -4.58
CA SER A 48 0.27 -4.26 -3.95
C SER A 48 0.06 -5.66 -3.35
N LEU A 49 -1.06 -5.87 -2.65
CA LEU A 49 -1.42 -7.17 -2.09
C LEU A 49 -1.59 -8.24 -3.18
N VAL A 50 -2.30 -7.91 -4.26
CA VAL A 50 -2.48 -8.83 -5.40
C VAL A 50 -1.15 -9.20 -6.04
N LEU A 51 -0.20 -8.26 -6.17
CA LEU A 51 1.13 -8.55 -6.71
C LEU A 51 1.94 -9.49 -5.82
N VAL A 52 1.79 -9.37 -4.49
CA VAL A 52 2.44 -10.25 -3.51
C VAL A 52 1.84 -11.65 -3.57
N LEU A 53 0.51 -11.77 -3.57
CA LEU A 53 -0.22 -13.04 -3.64
C LEU A 53 -0.08 -13.75 -5.00
N LYS A 54 -0.13 -13.02 -6.12
CA LYS A 54 0.05 -13.59 -7.46
C LYS A 54 1.44 -14.19 -7.65
N ARG A 55 2.47 -13.58 -7.04
CA ARG A 55 3.83 -14.14 -7.02
C ARG A 55 4.00 -15.31 -6.04
N GLU A 56 3.01 -15.59 -5.21
CA GLU A 56 2.98 -16.76 -4.32
C GLU A 56 2.35 -17.97 -5.02
N ASN A 57 1.34 -17.74 -5.86
CA ASN A 57 0.62 -18.77 -6.62
C ASN A 57 1.13 -19.03 -8.05
N GLY A 58 2.05 -18.21 -8.56
CA GLY A 58 2.68 -18.40 -9.86
C GLY A 58 4.16 -18.74 -9.70
N GLU A 59 4.51 -20.00 -9.98
CA GLU A 59 5.83 -20.34 -10.52
C GLU A 59 6.13 -19.52 -11.78
#